data_AF-A0A7W9LEE2-F1
#
_entry.id   AF-A0A7W9LEE2-F1
#
_cell.length_a   1.000
_cell.length_b   1.000
_cell.length_c   1.000
_cell.angle_alpha   90.00
_cell.angle_beta   90.00
_cell.angle_gamma   90.00
#
_symmetry.space_group_name_H-M   'P 1'
#
loop_
_entity.id
_entity.type
_entity.pdbx_description
1 polymer ?
#
loop_
_entity_poly.entity_id
_entity_poly.type
_entity_poly.pdbx_seq_one_letter_code
_entity_poly.pdbx_strand_id
1 'polypeptide(L)'
;MVVRKGGEEPQRQAGKVAADNSLFRLREALQTLASAEDDRARALGTLAAAEKQHKRAERVLAKAEEGRDQAALALAAAKKDRMRAVRVLAEEADQVYARVGSLDAMENSAVARAEGELADADARIASAEDDLVHADAQYRDAMGELVRTDAQRARAEEELTHADARRAQAEKRLRLTEQQYNLTEQQYKRVMAEAGVARAAATTTAIESHIAGSFSSQRLNQAEVSGPPEMASGPPELPFGPPADLPGYVLKPDPLSARTPAEFVELLKQYRIWAGEPSYREIVRRARNAFGASTLCEALKSSHLPPEKLVRAFVWACSGSEEDLQAWTTAWRRLRMKHQRPQNETMAAVTALPIDQEAPGVAG
;
A
#
# COMPACT_ATOMS: atom_id res chain seq x y z
N MET A 1 49.85 63.17 -45.18
CA MET A 1 50.07 61.71 -45.06
C MET A 1 49.79 61.32 -43.60
N VAL A 2 48.53 60.99 -43.27
CA VAL A 2 48.11 60.54 -41.94
C VAL A 2 47.14 59.40 -42.16
N VAL A 3 47.60 58.16 -41.99
CA VAL A 3 46.75 56.96 -42.07
C VAL A 3 46.29 56.65 -40.64
N ARG A 4 44.99 56.79 -40.40
CA ARG A 4 44.34 56.48 -39.12
C ARG A 4 44.33 54.96 -38.91
N LYS A 5 45.04 54.48 -37.88
CA LYS A 5 44.74 53.22 -37.18
C LYS A 5 43.42 53.39 -36.46
N GLY A 6 42.38 52.65 -36.83
CA GLY A 6 41.08 52.74 -36.16
C GLY A 6 40.08 51.74 -36.71
N GLY A 7 40.34 50.44 -36.49
CA GLY A 7 39.45 49.38 -36.97
C GLY A 7 39.41 48.09 -36.14
N GLU A 8 40.41 47.79 -35.30
CA GLU A 8 40.52 46.47 -34.64
C GLU A 8 39.95 46.40 -33.20
N GLU A 9 39.65 47.53 -32.56
CA GLU A 9 39.15 47.57 -31.17
C GLU A 9 37.70 47.05 -30.93
N PRO A 10 36.71 47.23 -31.82
CA PRO A 10 35.32 46.89 -31.48
C PRO A 10 35.06 45.37 -31.42
N GLN A 11 35.78 44.56 -32.19
CA GLN A 11 35.58 43.10 -32.23
C GLN A 11 36.19 42.39 -31.01
N ARG A 12 37.37 42.84 -30.53
CA ARG A 12 37.96 42.33 -29.28
C ARG A 12 37.12 42.68 -28.06
N GLN A 13 36.55 43.89 -28.04
CA GLN A 13 35.67 44.32 -26.95
C GLN A 13 34.36 43.51 -26.92
N ALA A 14 33.77 43.21 -28.09
CA ALA A 14 32.56 42.39 -28.20
C ALA A 14 32.75 40.94 -27.71
N GLY A 15 33.86 40.29 -28.08
CA GLY A 15 34.18 38.93 -27.63
C GLY A 15 34.38 38.83 -26.10
N LYS A 16 34.99 39.85 -25.50
CA LYS A 16 35.18 39.94 -24.04
C LYS A 16 33.85 40.12 -23.29
N VAL A 17 32.98 41.01 -23.79
CA VAL A 17 31.65 41.27 -23.21
C VAL A 17 30.75 40.02 -23.30
N ALA A 18 30.85 39.25 -24.38
CA ALA A 18 30.12 37.99 -24.52
C ALA A 18 30.58 36.95 -23.49
N ALA A 19 31.90 36.79 -23.28
CA ALA A 19 32.46 35.87 -22.30
C ALA A 19 32.09 36.25 -20.86
N ASP A 20 32.13 37.54 -20.51
CA ASP A 20 31.76 38.05 -19.18
C ASP A 20 30.26 37.84 -18.90
N ASN A 21 29.40 38.01 -19.92
CA ASN A 21 27.96 37.73 -19.81
C ASN A 21 27.68 36.22 -19.62
N SER A 22 28.40 35.35 -20.34
CA SER A 22 28.30 33.89 -20.14
C SER A 22 28.73 33.45 -18.73
N LEU A 23 29.79 34.03 -18.18
CA LEU A 23 30.25 33.74 -16.81
C LEU A 23 29.24 34.18 -15.75
N PHE A 24 28.60 35.34 -15.93
CA PHE A 24 27.55 35.82 -15.03
C PHE A 24 26.34 34.86 -15.01
N ARG A 25 25.83 34.46 -16.19
CA ARG A 25 24.72 33.50 -16.32
C ARG A 25 25.04 32.14 -15.69
N LEU A 26 26.28 31.67 -15.83
CA LEU A 26 26.73 30.42 -15.21
C LEU A 26 26.71 30.49 -13.69
N ARG A 27 27.18 31.60 -13.12
CA ARG A 27 27.17 31.81 -11.66
C ARG A 27 25.74 31.85 -11.12
N GLU A 28 24.85 32.56 -11.81
CA GLU A 28 23.42 32.62 -11.46
C GLU A 28 22.74 31.25 -11.54
N ALA A 29 23.03 30.46 -12.59
CA ALA A 29 22.51 29.11 -12.74
C ALA A 29 23.02 28.16 -11.64
N LEU A 30 24.30 28.24 -11.27
CA LEU A 30 24.87 27.49 -10.15
C LEU A 30 24.21 27.83 -8.81
N GLN A 31 24.00 29.12 -8.54
CA GLN A 31 23.33 29.58 -7.32
C GLN A 31 21.88 29.09 -7.24
N THR A 32 21.18 29.07 -8.38
CA THR A 32 19.81 28.55 -8.50
C THR A 32 19.76 27.04 -8.26
N LEU A 33 20.70 26.28 -8.84
CA LEU A 33 20.81 24.84 -8.65
C LEU A 33 21.10 24.49 -7.18
N ALA A 34 22.04 25.21 -6.55
CA ALA A 34 22.36 25.02 -5.13
C ALA A 34 21.14 25.29 -4.22
N SER A 35 20.38 26.35 -4.51
CA SER A 35 19.15 26.65 -3.76
C SER A 35 18.08 25.56 -3.93
N ALA A 36 17.94 25.00 -5.14
CA ALA A 36 17.03 23.90 -5.42
C ALA A 36 17.45 22.59 -4.73
N GLU A 37 18.75 22.33 -4.63
CA GLU A 37 19.30 21.18 -3.88
C GLU A 37 19.01 21.31 -2.38
N ASP A 38 19.19 22.50 -1.81
CA ASP A 38 18.84 22.79 -0.42
C ASP A 38 17.33 22.61 -0.15
N ASP A 39 16.47 23.04 -1.07
CA ASP A 39 15.02 22.83 -0.98
C ASP A 39 14.63 21.35 -1.01
N ARG A 40 15.28 20.57 -1.89
CA ARG A 40 15.12 19.12 -1.94
C ARG A 40 15.56 18.46 -0.63
N ALA A 41 16.71 18.85 -0.09
CA ALA A 41 17.22 18.34 1.19
C ALA A 41 16.26 18.65 2.35
N ARG A 42 15.70 19.88 2.40
CA ARG A 42 14.64 20.24 3.35
C ARG A 42 13.41 19.36 3.20
N ALA A 43 12.95 19.12 1.96
CA ALA A 43 11.79 18.28 1.70
C ALA A 43 12.00 16.82 2.15
N LEU A 44 13.18 16.24 1.89
CA LEU A 44 13.56 14.92 2.41
C LEU A 44 13.51 14.86 3.94
N GLY A 45 14.05 15.90 4.61
CA GLY A 45 13.98 16.00 6.07
C GLY A 45 12.53 16.04 6.60
N THR A 46 11.64 16.78 5.92
CA THR A 46 10.21 16.81 6.30
C THR A 46 9.52 15.47 6.10
N LEU A 47 9.84 14.73 5.03
CA LEU A 47 9.31 13.39 4.79
C LEU A 47 9.77 12.41 5.86
N ALA A 48 11.06 12.38 6.18
CA ALA A 48 11.61 11.51 7.22
C ALA A 48 10.97 11.78 8.60
N ALA A 49 10.72 13.05 8.94
CA ALA A 49 10.01 13.42 10.15
C ALA A 49 8.55 12.92 10.13
N ALA A 50 7.86 13.06 9.00
CA ALA A 50 6.48 12.57 8.84
C ALA A 50 6.39 11.04 8.94
N GLU A 51 7.30 10.30 8.32
CA GLU A 51 7.39 8.83 8.44
C GLU A 51 7.64 8.38 9.88
N LYS A 52 8.50 9.09 10.62
CA LYS A 52 8.72 8.80 12.04
C LYS A 52 7.45 9.00 12.87
N GLN A 53 6.67 10.04 12.58
CA GLN A 53 5.40 10.28 13.27
C GLN A 53 4.35 9.23 12.89
N HIS A 54 4.28 8.82 11.62
CA HIS A 54 3.42 7.72 11.18
C HIS A 54 3.75 6.42 11.93
N LYS A 55 5.01 6.01 11.94
CA LYS A 55 5.46 4.82 12.69
C LYS A 55 5.15 4.89 14.18
N ARG A 56 5.20 6.09 14.77
CA ARG A 56 4.79 6.30 16.16
C ARG A 56 3.28 6.10 16.32
N ALA A 57 2.47 6.67 15.43
CA ALA A 57 1.02 6.53 15.47
C ALA A 57 0.58 5.06 15.30
N GLU A 58 1.20 4.31 14.38
CA GLU A 58 0.95 2.87 14.22
C GLU A 58 1.18 2.09 15.52
N ARG A 59 2.27 2.38 16.25
CA ARG A 59 2.56 1.75 17.54
C ARG A 59 1.55 2.11 18.61
N VAL A 60 1.04 3.34 18.60
CA VAL A 60 0.01 3.80 19.54
C VAL A 60 -1.31 3.06 19.26
N LEU A 61 -1.69 2.94 17.98
CA LEU A 61 -2.87 2.18 17.57
C LEU A 61 -2.76 0.71 17.98
N ALA A 62 -1.63 0.05 17.68
CA ALA A 62 -1.43 -1.35 18.06
C ALA A 62 -1.55 -1.57 19.58
N LYS A 63 -1.01 -0.66 20.40
CA LYS A 63 -1.14 -0.72 21.86
C LYS A 63 -2.58 -0.50 22.32
N ALA A 64 -3.33 0.39 21.64
CA ALA A 64 -4.73 0.63 21.96
C ALA A 64 -5.62 -0.57 21.59
N GLU A 65 -5.34 -1.23 20.46
CA GLU A 65 -6.00 -2.48 20.05
C GLU A 65 -5.74 -3.60 21.07
N GLU A 66 -4.50 -3.78 21.51
CA GLU A 66 -4.17 -4.75 22.57
C GLU A 66 -4.92 -4.46 23.87
N GLY A 67 -4.99 -3.18 24.28
CA GLY A 67 -5.75 -2.78 25.47
C GLY A 67 -7.25 -3.09 25.34
N ARG A 68 -7.83 -2.84 24.16
CA ARG A 68 -9.23 -3.20 23.86
C ARG A 68 -9.44 -4.71 23.94
N ASP A 69 -8.54 -5.51 23.38
CA ASP A 69 -8.67 -6.97 23.40
C ASP A 69 -8.59 -7.51 24.82
N GLN A 70 -7.68 -6.98 25.66
CA GLN A 70 -7.62 -7.30 27.08
C GLN A 70 -8.90 -6.93 27.82
N ALA A 71 -9.48 -5.75 27.56
CA ALA A 71 -10.74 -5.32 28.15
C ALA A 71 -11.92 -6.20 27.70
N ALA A 72 -11.95 -6.62 26.44
CA ALA A 72 -12.97 -7.52 25.91
C ALA A 72 -12.91 -8.91 26.56
N LEU A 73 -11.70 -9.44 26.79
CA LEU A 73 -11.49 -10.69 27.54
C LEU A 73 -11.96 -10.56 28.99
N ALA A 74 -11.64 -9.45 29.66
CA ALA A 74 -12.09 -9.18 31.02
C ALA A 74 -13.63 -9.10 31.11
N LEU A 75 -14.29 -8.45 30.15
CA LEU A 75 -15.75 -8.39 30.08
C LEU A 75 -16.36 -9.78 29.88
N ALA A 76 -15.76 -10.62 29.02
CA ALA A 76 -16.21 -11.99 28.80
C ALA A 76 -16.08 -12.85 30.07
N ALA A 77 -14.99 -12.69 30.82
CA ALA A 77 -14.80 -13.34 32.12
C ALA A 77 -15.85 -12.88 33.14
N ALA A 78 -16.02 -11.57 33.31
CA ALA A 78 -17.02 -11.02 34.23
C ALA A 78 -18.45 -11.46 33.87
N LYS A 79 -18.79 -11.54 32.58
CA LYS A 79 -20.08 -12.06 32.11
C LYS A 79 -20.28 -13.52 32.52
N LYS A 80 -19.23 -14.34 32.44
CA LYS A 80 -19.27 -15.75 32.84
C LYS A 80 -19.48 -15.88 34.36
N ASP A 81 -18.80 -15.08 35.15
CA ASP A 81 -18.94 -15.09 36.61
C ASP A 81 -20.34 -14.67 37.04
N ARG A 82 -20.88 -13.62 36.41
CA ARG A 82 -22.28 -13.19 36.55
C ARG A 82 -23.26 -14.31 36.23
N MET A 83 -23.08 -15.01 35.11
CA MET A 83 -23.92 -16.17 34.75
C MET A 83 -23.81 -17.31 35.76
N ARG A 84 -22.63 -17.54 36.33
CA ARG A 84 -22.43 -18.55 37.38
C ARG A 84 -23.19 -18.19 38.65
N ALA A 85 -23.13 -16.94 39.09
CA ALA A 85 -23.87 -16.46 40.25
C ALA A 85 -25.39 -16.61 40.07
N VAL A 86 -25.92 -16.20 38.91
CA VAL A 86 -27.35 -16.41 38.56
C VAL A 86 -27.73 -17.89 38.62
N ARG A 87 -26.87 -18.78 38.14
CA ARG A 87 -27.13 -20.23 38.19
C ARG A 87 -27.21 -20.76 39.61
N VAL A 88 -26.27 -20.38 40.48
CA VAL A 88 -26.27 -20.79 41.89
C VAL A 88 -27.56 -20.33 42.58
N LEU A 89 -27.98 -19.09 42.34
CA LEU A 89 -29.25 -18.57 42.87
C LEU A 89 -30.46 -19.37 42.39
N ALA A 90 -30.52 -19.72 41.11
CA ALA A 90 -31.60 -20.53 40.57
C ALA A 90 -31.62 -21.94 41.20
N GLU A 91 -30.45 -22.57 41.35
CA GLU A 91 -30.32 -23.91 41.95
C GLU A 91 -30.71 -23.93 43.44
N GLU A 92 -30.39 -22.89 44.21
CA GLU A 92 -30.81 -22.76 45.61
C GLU A 92 -32.31 -22.47 45.73
N ALA A 93 -32.86 -21.61 44.85
CA ALA A 93 -34.30 -21.35 44.82
C ALA A 93 -35.11 -22.62 44.49
N ASP A 94 -34.68 -23.41 43.50
CA ASP A 94 -35.32 -24.68 43.14
C ASP A 94 -35.30 -25.68 44.31
N GLN A 95 -34.19 -25.74 45.06
CA GLN A 95 -34.08 -26.58 46.26
C GLN A 95 -35.05 -26.14 47.36
N VAL A 96 -35.18 -24.83 47.59
CA VAL A 96 -36.14 -24.27 48.55
C VAL A 96 -37.56 -24.63 48.15
N TYR A 97 -37.95 -24.42 46.89
CA TYR A 97 -39.29 -24.77 46.39
C TYR A 97 -39.60 -26.25 46.56
N ALA A 98 -38.65 -27.14 46.21
CA ALA A 98 -38.82 -28.58 46.38
C ALA A 98 -39.03 -28.95 47.86
N ARG A 99 -38.35 -28.26 48.78
CA ARG A 99 -38.43 -28.54 50.22
C ARG A 99 -39.70 -28.03 50.86
N VAL A 100 -40.16 -26.83 50.51
CA VAL A 100 -41.46 -26.30 50.91
C VAL A 100 -42.59 -27.23 50.45
N GLY A 101 -42.54 -27.73 49.22
CA GLY A 101 -43.51 -28.73 48.75
C GLY A 101 -43.49 -30.05 49.52
N SER A 102 -42.37 -30.41 50.16
CA SER A 102 -42.26 -31.61 51.01
C SER A 102 -42.79 -31.39 52.43
N LEU A 103 -42.71 -30.16 52.96
CA LEU A 103 -43.18 -29.79 54.29
C LEU A 103 -44.69 -29.99 54.46
N ASP A 104 -45.46 -29.73 53.40
CA ASP A 104 -46.91 -29.96 53.35
C ASP A 104 -47.31 -31.43 53.59
N ALA A 105 -46.36 -32.37 53.49
CA ALA A 105 -46.58 -33.81 53.66
C ALA A 105 -46.02 -34.40 54.97
N MET A 106 -45.43 -33.59 55.87
CA MET A 106 -44.66 -34.07 57.04
C MET A 106 -45.39 -33.95 58.40
N GLU A 107 -45.06 -34.83 59.36
CA GLU A 107 -45.52 -34.75 60.76
C GLU A 107 -44.76 -33.68 61.58
N ASN A 108 -45.39 -33.12 62.61
CA ASN A 108 -44.92 -31.96 63.40
C ASN A 108 -43.45 -32.00 63.90
N SER A 109 -42.88 -33.19 64.17
CA SER A 109 -41.48 -33.31 64.62
C SER A 109 -40.45 -33.24 63.49
N ALA A 110 -40.88 -33.46 62.24
CA ALA A 110 -40.08 -33.27 61.04
C ALA A 110 -40.14 -31.82 60.53
N VAL A 111 -41.25 -31.11 60.83
CA VAL A 111 -41.45 -29.70 60.47
C VAL A 111 -40.34 -28.81 61.05
N ALA A 112 -40.03 -28.92 62.35
CA ALA A 112 -39.00 -28.08 62.98
C ALA A 112 -37.57 -28.28 62.40
N ARG A 113 -37.24 -29.50 61.94
CA ARG A 113 -35.96 -29.76 61.26
C ARG A 113 -35.93 -29.10 59.87
N ALA A 114 -37.02 -29.25 59.12
CA ALA A 114 -37.14 -28.65 57.80
C ALA A 114 -37.23 -27.12 57.84
N GLU A 115 -37.79 -26.52 58.91
CA GLU A 115 -37.73 -25.07 59.16
C GLU A 115 -36.28 -24.58 59.38
N GLY A 116 -35.45 -25.32 60.13
CA GLY A 116 -34.04 -24.99 60.30
C GLY A 116 -33.24 -25.09 58.99
N GLU A 117 -33.49 -26.13 58.19
CA GLU A 117 -32.85 -26.30 56.88
C GLU A 117 -33.31 -25.25 55.86
N LEU A 118 -34.55 -24.75 55.98
CA LEU A 118 -35.06 -23.63 55.18
C LEU A 118 -34.34 -22.33 55.55
N ALA A 119 -34.13 -22.05 56.85
CA ALA A 119 -33.34 -20.90 57.29
C ALA A 119 -31.89 -20.96 56.80
N ASP A 120 -31.27 -22.15 56.79
CA ASP A 120 -29.94 -22.35 56.21
C ASP A 120 -29.93 -22.15 54.68
N ALA A 121 -31.03 -22.46 53.99
CA ALA A 121 -31.18 -22.19 52.56
C ALA A 121 -31.38 -20.69 52.28
N ASP A 122 -32.17 -19.99 53.08
CA ASP A 122 -32.35 -18.52 52.99
C ASP A 122 -31.01 -17.80 53.18
N ALA A 123 -30.18 -18.25 54.14
CA ALA A 123 -28.83 -17.71 54.33
C ALA A 123 -27.92 -17.95 53.11
N ARG A 124 -28.03 -19.12 52.47
CA ARG A 124 -27.29 -19.42 51.22
C ARG A 124 -27.76 -18.56 50.05
N ILE A 125 -29.07 -18.35 49.90
CA ILE A 125 -29.64 -17.46 48.89
C ILE A 125 -29.12 -16.04 49.09
N ALA A 126 -29.19 -15.50 50.31
CA ALA A 126 -28.69 -14.16 50.62
C ALA A 126 -27.20 -14.01 50.27
N SER A 127 -26.35 -15.00 50.60
CA SER A 127 -24.94 -14.99 50.20
C SER A 127 -24.77 -15.03 48.67
N ALA A 128 -25.58 -15.80 47.96
CA ALA A 128 -25.50 -15.90 46.51
C ALA A 128 -26.04 -14.62 45.81
N GLU A 129 -26.97 -13.89 46.44
CA GLU A 129 -27.46 -12.59 45.98
C GLU A 129 -26.35 -11.53 46.11
N ASP A 130 -25.63 -11.51 47.22
CA ASP A 130 -24.46 -10.66 47.41
C ASP A 130 -23.37 -10.95 46.37
N ASP A 131 -23.09 -12.23 46.09
CA ASP A 131 -22.17 -12.65 45.03
C ASP A 131 -22.62 -12.18 43.64
N LEU A 132 -23.92 -12.25 43.34
CA LEU A 132 -24.47 -11.74 42.07
C LEU A 132 -24.32 -10.22 41.97
N VAL A 133 -24.62 -9.48 43.04
CA VAL A 133 -24.44 -8.02 43.08
C VAL A 133 -22.98 -7.66 42.82
N HIS A 134 -22.05 -8.40 43.41
CA HIS A 134 -20.61 -8.21 43.17
C HIS A 134 -20.24 -8.49 41.71
N ALA A 135 -20.72 -9.60 41.14
CA ALA A 135 -20.46 -9.96 39.75
C ALA A 135 -21.07 -8.96 38.75
N ASP A 136 -22.26 -8.43 39.02
CA ASP A 136 -22.91 -7.37 38.23
C ASP A 136 -22.13 -6.05 38.28
N ALA A 137 -21.54 -5.72 39.44
CA ALA A 137 -20.64 -4.56 39.56
C ALA A 137 -19.37 -4.76 38.72
N GLN A 138 -18.70 -5.91 38.84
CA GLN A 138 -17.53 -6.24 38.03
C GLN A 138 -17.82 -6.23 36.52
N TYR A 139 -18.98 -6.76 36.11
CA TYR A 139 -19.42 -6.73 34.70
C TYR A 139 -19.61 -5.29 34.19
N ARG A 140 -20.24 -4.42 34.99
CA ARG A 140 -20.40 -3.00 34.64
C ARG A 140 -19.06 -2.28 34.54
N ASP A 141 -18.15 -2.52 35.47
CA ASP A 141 -16.81 -1.92 35.45
C ASP A 141 -16.00 -2.36 34.22
N ALA A 142 -16.02 -3.67 33.91
CA ALA A 142 -15.38 -4.22 32.73
C ALA A 142 -15.99 -3.67 31.42
N MET A 143 -17.31 -3.47 31.38
CA MET A 143 -17.97 -2.86 30.24
C MET A 143 -17.59 -1.38 30.09
N GLY A 144 -17.48 -0.66 31.20
CA GLY A 144 -16.99 0.72 31.23
C GLY A 144 -15.55 0.83 30.73
N GLU A 145 -14.68 -0.12 31.10
CA GLU A 145 -13.30 -0.16 30.64
C GLU A 145 -13.20 -0.43 29.14
N LEU A 146 -13.98 -1.38 28.62
CA LEU A 146 -14.05 -1.64 27.17
C LEU A 146 -14.43 -0.37 26.38
N VAL A 147 -15.41 0.39 26.87
CA VAL A 147 -15.81 1.67 26.25
C VAL A 147 -14.66 2.69 26.26
N ARG A 148 -13.88 2.78 27.35
CA ARG A 148 -12.70 3.66 27.42
C ARG A 148 -11.62 3.24 26.43
N THR A 149 -11.31 1.95 26.35
CA THR A 149 -10.32 1.43 25.41
C THR A 149 -10.76 1.60 23.95
N ASP A 150 -12.06 1.49 23.67
CA ASP A 150 -12.62 1.76 22.35
C ASP A 150 -12.46 3.22 21.95
N ALA A 151 -12.70 4.15 22.88
CA ALA A 151 -12.46 5.56 22.66
C ALA A 151 -10.97 5.87 22.45
N GLN A 152 -10.07 5.18 23.17
CA GLN A 152 -8.62 5.32 22.99
C GLN A 152 -8.17 4.81 21.61
N ARG A 153 -8.68 3.65 21.18
CA ARG A 153 -8.44 3.11 19.84
C ARG A 153 -8.92 4.07 18.75
N ALA A 154 -10.14 4.58 18.86
CA ALA A 154 -10.68 5.53 17.88
C ALA A 154 -9.82 6.81 17.75
N ARG A 155 -9.33 7.35 18.87
CA ARG A 155 -8.38 8.48 18.86
C ARG A 155 -7.06 8.12 18.20
N ALA A 156 -6.53 6.92 18.45
CA ALA A 156 -5.29 6.46 17.83
C ALA A 156 -5.45 6.24 16.32
N GLU A 157 -6.59 5.72 15.86
CA GLU A 157 -6.94 5.62 14.44
C GLU A 157 -6.98 7.02 13.80
N GLU A 158 -7.64 7.98 14.45
CA GLU A 158 -7.66 9.37 13.98
C GLU A 158 -6.24 9.96 13.89
N GLU A 159 -5.40 9.77 14.91
CA GLU A 159 -4.00 10.22 14.87
C GLU A 159 -3.20 9.59 13.72
N LEU A 160 -3.43 8.31 13.43
CA LEU A 160 -2.80 7.61 12.30
C LEU A 160 -3.23 8.22 10.97
N THR A 161 -4.53 8.47 10.77
CA THR A 161 -5.02 9.11 9.53
C THR A 161 -4.43 10.51 9.34
N HIS A 162 -4.27 11.29 10.41
CA HIS A 162 -3.59 12.58 10.37
C HIS A 162 -2.10 12.44 10.04
N ALA A 163 -1.43 11.39 10.54
CA ALA A 163 -0.04 11.11 10.22
C ALA A 163 0.15 10.69 8.76
N ASP A 164 -0.75 9.88 8.21
CA ASP A 164 -0.83 9.51 6.80
C ASP A 164 -0.98 10.73 5.90
N ALA A 165 -1.92 11.62 6.24
CA ALA A 165 -2.13 12.85 5.49
C ALA A 165 -0.87 13.73 5.47
N ARG A 166 -0.18 13.87 6.61
CA ARG A 166 1.09 14.61 6.70
C ARG A 166 2.19 13.96 5.86
N ARG A 167 2.31 12.64 5.89
CA ARG A 167 3.27 11.89 5.07
C ARG A 167 2.99 12.10 3.59
N ALA A 168 1.74 11.93 3.14
CA ALA A 168 1.34 12.13 1.75
C ALA A 168 1.60 13.57 1.28
N GLN A 169 1.35 14.57 2.12
CA GLN A 169 1.67 15.96 1.83
C GLN A 169 3.19 16.18 1.69
N ALA A 170 4.00 15.58 2.56
CA ALA A 170 5.45 15.66 2.49
C ALA A 170 6.00 14.98 1.23
N GLU A 171 5.47 13.82 0.85
CA GLU A 171 5.82 13.13 -0.40
C GLU A 171 5.48 13.98 -1.63
N LYS A 172 4.29 14.60 -1.65
CA LYS A 172 3.89 15.52 -2.73
C LYS A 172 4.86 16.70 -2.84
N ARG A 173 5.25 17.28 -1.70
CA ARG A 173 6.22 18.39 -1.67
C ARG A 173 7.59 17.95 -2.18
N LEU A 174 8.07 16.77 -1.78
CA LEU A 174 9.32 16.20 -2.28
C LEU A 174 9.29 16.06 -3.81
N ARG A 175 8.23 15.45 -4.36
CA ARG A 175 8.08 15.30 -5.82
C ARG A 175 8.14 16.64 -6.56
N LEU A 176 7.48 17.68 -6.03
CA LEU A 176 7.52 19.02 -6.61
C LEU A 176 8.95 19.60 -6.57
N THR A 177 9.65 19.49 -5.44
CA THR A 177 11.03 19.97 -5.32
C THR A 177 12.01 19.19 -6.20
N GLU A 178 11.80 17.88 -6.39
CA GLU A 178 12.61 17.06 -7.29
C GLU A 178 12.38 17.44 -8.75
N GLN A 179 11.14 17.72 -9.14
CA GLN A 179 10.83 18.24 -10.48
C GLN A 179 11.49 19.60 -10.73
N GLN A 180 11.46 20.50 -9.74
CA GLN A 180 12.14 21.80 -9.81
C GLN A 180 13.66 21.63 -9.91
N TYR A 181 14.25 20.77 -9.09
CA TYR A 181 15.68 20.44 -9.15
C TYR A 181 16.06 19.94 -10.55
N ASN A 182 15.35 18.95 -11.09
CA ASN A 182 15.63 18.41 -12.42
C ASN A 182 15.53 19.48 -13.53
N LEU A 183 14.54 20.39 -13.43
CA LEU A 183 14.40 21.50 -14.37
C LEU A 183 15.60 22.48 -14.28
N THR A 184 15.99 22.86 -13.07
CA THR A 184 17.13 23.77 -12.85
C THR A 184 18.46 23.12 -13.26
N GLU A 185 18.62 21.81 -13.05
CA GLU A 185 19.77 21.05 -13.51
C GLU A 185 19.84 21.02 -15.05
N GLN A 186 18.71 20.82 -15.73
CA GLN A 186 18.64 20.90 -17.20
C GLN A 186 18.97 22.31 -17.72
N GLN A 187 18.44 23.36 -17.07
CA GLN A 187 18.76 24.74 -17.40
C GLN A 187 20.26 25.02 -17.22
N TYR A 188 20.85 24.59 -16.10
CA TYR A 188 22.29 24.69 -15.85
C TYR A 188 23.11 23.99 -16.95
N LYS A 189 22.75 22.75 -17.31
CA LYS A 189 23.40 22.00 -18.40
C LYS A 189 23.32 22.75 -19.74
N ARG A 190 22.20 23.41 -20.05
CA ARG A 190 22.07 24.25 -21.25
C ARG A 190 22.99 25.47 -21.20
N VAL A 191 23.01 26.22 -20.10
CA VAL A 191 23.89 27.40 -19.95
C VAL A 191 25.37 27.00 -20.03
N MET A 192 25.74 25.85 -19.45
CA MET A 192 27.08 25.27 -19.60
C MET A 192 27.44 24.95 -21.05
N ALA A 193 26.52 24.35 -21.80
CA ALA A 193 26.72 24.09 -23.23
C ALA A 193 26.86 25.39 -24.03
N GLU A 194 25.97 26.37 -23.81
CA GLU A 194 26.02 27.69 -24.47
C GLU A 194 27.32 28.44 -24.17
N ALA A 195 27.78 28.42 -22.91
CA ALA A 195 29.04 29.05 -22.52
C ALA A 195 30.27 28.33 -23.13
N GLY A 196 30.21 27.00 -23.26
CA GLY A 196 31.23 26.22 -23.98
C GLY A 196 31.29 26.58 -25.46
N VAL A 197 30.13 26.69 -26.12
CA VAL A 197 30.02 27.15 -27.52
C VAL A 197 30.49 28.59 -27.67
N ALA A 198 30.18 29.48 -26.73
CA ALA A 198 30.64 30.86 -26.75
C ALA A 198 32.17 30.98 -26.59
N ARG A 199 32.79 30.18 -25.72
CA ARG A 199 34.27 30.10 -25.62
C ARG A 199 34.90 29.52 -26.89
N ALA A 200 34.31 28.48 -27.47
CA ALA A 200 34.77 27.92 -28.73
C ALA A 200 34.67 28.95 -29.86
N ALA A 201 33.53 29.64 -30.00
CA ALA A 201 33.36 30.71 -30.99
C ALA A 201 34.35 31.86 -30.79
N ALA A 202 34.57 32.31 -29.55
CA ALA A 202 35.54 33.37 -29.25
C ALA A 202 36.98 32.97 -29.60
N THR A 203 37.35 31.70 -29.40
CA THR A 203 38.67 31.17 -29.80
C THR A 203 38.78 30.99 -31.31
N THR A 204 37.73 30.52 -32.00
CA THR A 204 37.72 30.43 -33.46
C THR A 204 37.80 31.80 -34.11
N THR A 205 37.08 32.82 -33.64
CA THR A 205 37.21 34.20 -34.16
C THR A 205 38.60 34.80 -33.86
N ALA A 206 39.19 34.48 -32.71
CA ALA A 206 40.58 34.88 -32.41
C ALA A 206 41.58 34.18 -33.34
N ILE A 207 41.36 32.92 -33.69
CA ILE A 207 42.18 32.16 -34.65
C ILE A 207 41.95 32.68 -36.08
N GLU A 208 40.70 32.90 -36.50
CA GLU A 208 40.34 33.43 -37.82
C GLU A 208 40.86 34.85 -38.04
N SER A 209 40.85 35.71 -37.03
CA SER A 209 41.50 37.03 -37.11
C SER A 209 43.03 36.94 -37.18
N HIS A 210 43.63 35.92 -36.54
CA HIS A 210 45.06 35.65 -36.66
C HIS A 210 45.45 35.06 -38.03
N ILE A 211 44.58 34.24 -38.61
CA ILE A 211 44.72 33.66 -39.95
C ILE A 211 44.46 34.71 -41.03
N ALA A 212 43.43 35.56 -40.89
CA ALA A 212 43.15 36.66 -41.81
C ALA A 212 44.25 37.75 -41.79
N GLY A 213 44.96 37.90 -40.67
CA GLY A 213 46.18 38.71 -40.59
C GLY A 213 47.43 38.05 -41.16
N SER A 214 47.42 36.72 -41.37
CA SER A 214 48.61 35.94 -41.77
C SER A 214 48.57 35.37 -43.19
N PHE A 215 47.46 35.48 -43.93
CA PHE A 215 47.38 35.01 -45.32
C PHE A 215 47.44 36.15 -46.35
N SER A 216 48.64 36.72 -46.49
CA SER A 216 49.19 37.11 -47.79
C SER A 216 50.32 36.14 -48.10
N SER A 217 50.15 35.35 -49.16
CA SER A 217 51.05 34.30 -49.66
C SER A 217 50.93 32.94 -48.97
N GLN A 218 50.22 31.99 -49.59
CA GLN A 218 50.87 30.97 -50.41
C GLN A 218 49.84 30.02 -51.03
N ARG A 219 50.17 29.62 -52.25
CA ARG A 219 49.41 28.83 -53.21
C ARG A 219 49.99 27.40 -53.22
N LEU A 220 49.12 26.40 -53.37
CA LEU A 220 49.23 25.15 -54.16
C LEU A 220 48.97 23.82 -53.43
N ASN A 221 48.03 23.09 -54.06
CA ASN A 221 47.97 21.64 -54.36
C ASN A 221 47.33 20.63 -53.39
N GLN A 222 46.11 20.24 -53.78
CA GLN A 222 45.55 18.88 -53.99
C GLN A 222 46.29 17.65 -53.41
N ALA A 223 45.54 16.77 -52.73
CA ALA A 223 45.15 15.45 -53.25
C ALA A 223 44.07 14.78 -52.35
N GLU A 224 43.21 14.00 -52.99
CA GLU A 224 42.08 13.23 -52.48
C GLU A 224 42.50 12.05 -51.56
N VAL A 225 41.55 11.50 -50.76
CA VAL A 225 41.29 10.05 -50.58
C VAL A 225 40.16 9.81 -49.55
N SER A 226 39.10 9.15 -50.03
CA SER A 226 38.20 8.15 -49.41
C SER A 226 37.40 8.44 -48.11
N GLY A 227 36.08 8.60 -48.31
CA GLY A 227 35.03 7.61 -47.92
C GLY A 227 34.80 7.26 -46.43
N PRO A 228 33.58 7.44 -45.88
CA PRO A 228 33.22 7.09 -44.50
C PRO A 228 32.65 5.66 -44.38
N PRO A 229 32.81 4.95 -43.24
CA PRO A 229 31.92 3.87 -42.89
C PRO A 229 30.87 4.34 -41.87
N GLU A 230 29.63 4.18 -42.31
CA GLU A 230 28.39 4.30 -41.56
C GLU A 230 28.11 2.96 -40.83
N MET A 231 27.35 3.07 -39.74
CA MET A 231 26.46 2.05 -39.12
C MET A 231 26.94 1.19 -37.94
N ALA A 232 26.16 1.38 -36.87
CA ALA A 232 25.56 0.38 -36.00
C ALA A 232 26.35 -0.12 -34.78
N SER A 233 26.24 0.63 -33.69
CA SER A 233 26.02 0.03 -32.37
C SER A 233 24.84 0.74 -31.69
N GLY A 234 23.65 0.15 -31.80
CA GLY A 234 22.58 0.47 -30.87
C GLY A 234 22.97 0.04 -29.44
N PRO A 235 22.37 0.64 -28.39
CA PRO A 235 22.61 0.19 -27.02
C PRO A 235 22.24 -1.29 -26.89
N PRO A 236 23.02 -2.11 -26.15
CA PRO A 236 22.73 -3.52 -25.96
C PRO A 236 21.32 -3.69 -25.38
N GLU A 237 20.51 -4.48 -26.06
CA GLU A 237 19.14 -4.80 -25.65
C GLU A 237 19.21 -5.51 -24.29
N LEU A 238 18.77 -4.82 -23.23
CA LEU A 238 18.76 -5.36 -21.87
C LEU A 238 17.88 -6.62 -21.84
N PRO A 239 18.30 -7.69 -21.15
CA PRO A 239 17.53 -8.91 -21.07
C PRO A 239 16.12 -8.64 -20.56
N PHE A 240 15.11 -9.18 -21.25
CA PHE A 240 13.70 -9.01 -20.94
C PHE A 240 13.33 -9.68 -19.60
N GLY A 241 13.50 -8.96 -18.50
CA GLY A 241 13.05 -9.37 -17.17
C GLY A 241 13.44 -8.37 -16.09
N PRO A 242 12.74 -8.35 -14.95
CA PRO A 242 13.22 -7.61 -13.79
C PRO A 242 14.62 -8.13 -13.42
N PRO A 243 15.56 -7.25 -13.03
CA PRO A 243 16.84 -7.68 -12.46
C PRO A 243 16.58 -8.65 -11.29
N ALA A 244 17.41 -9.67 -11.14
CA ALA A 244 17.30 -10.57 -10.00
C ALA A 244 17.41 -9.77 -8.69
N ASP A 245 16.53 -10.05 -7.74
CA ASP A 245 16.58 -9.45 -6.41
C ASP A 245 17.94 -9.76 -5.75
N LEU A 246 18.42 -8.85 -4.89
CA LEU A 246 19.63 -9.07 -4.10
C LEU A 246 19.49 -10.35 -3.25
N PRO A 247 20.54 -11.18 -3.11
CA PRO A 247 20.50 -12.37 -2.25
C PRO A 247 20.03 -12.02 -0.84
N GLY A 248 18.92 -12.61 -0.41
CA GLY A 248 18.29 -12.35 0.90
C GLY A 248 17.03 -11.47 0.87
N TYR A 249 16.67 -10.88 -0.26
CA TYR A 249 15.42 -10.15 -0.46
C TYR A 249 14.53 -10.92 -1.42
N VAL A 250 13.38 -11.44 -0.94
CA VAL A 250 12.36 -12.05 -1.80
C VAL A 250 11.21 -11.05 -1.90
N LEU A 251 11.30 -10.12 -2.86
CA LEU A 251 10.27 -9.08 -3.08
C LEU A 251 9.14 -9.57 -3.98
N LYS A 252 9.28 -10.78 -4.51
CA LYS A 252 8.31 -11.45 -5.37
C LYS A 252 7.08 -11.88 -4.57
N PRO A 253 5.86 -11.45 -4.95
CA PRO A 253 4.66 -11.79 -4.20
C PRO A 253 4.31 -13.26 -4.33
N ASP A 254 3.96 -13.89 -3.19
CA ASP A 254 3.54 -15.29 -3.14
C ASP A 254 2.02 -15.42 -3.38
N PRO A 255 1.57 -16.02 -4.51
CA PRO A 255 0.15 -16.19 -4.81
C PRO A 255 -0.57 -17.13 -3.85
N LEU A 256 0.13 -18.02 -3.13
CA LEU A 256 -0.48 -18.97 -2.19
C LEU A 256 -0.97 -18.30 -0.89
N SER A 257 -0.56 -17.06 -0.65
CA SER A 257 -1.01 -16.25 0.50
C SER A 257 -2.45 -15.75 0.37
N ALA A 258 -3.00 -15.66 -0.85
CA ALA A 258 -4.35 -15.18 -1.09
C ALA A 258 -5.43 -16.12 -0.52
N ARG A 259 -6.34 -15.56 0.28
CA ARG A 259 -7.50 -16.26 0.86
C ARG A 259 -8.79 -15.94 0.12
N THR A 260 -8.85 -14.80 -0.57
CA THR A 260 -10.01 -14.33 -1.33
C THR A 260 -9.66 -14.00 -2.79
N PRO A 261 -10.64 -13.95 -3.72
CA PRO A 261 -10.39 -13.57 -5.11
C PRO A 261 -9.92 -12.13 -5.25
N ALA A 262 -10.41 -11.24 -4.40
CA ALA A 262 -9.98 -9.85 -4.36
C ALA A 262 -8.50 -9.72 -3.96
N GLU A 263 -8.06 -10.43 -2.91
CA GLU A 263 -6.64 -10.51 -2.53
C GLU A 263 -5.78 -11.09 -3.65
N PHE A 264 -6.27 -12.11 -4.36
CA PHE A 264 -5.55 -12.70 -5.48
C PHE A 264 -5.32 -11.71 -6.63
N VAL A 265 -6.33 -10.90 -6.96
CA VAL A 265 -6.19 -9.83 -7.96
C VAL A 265 -5.22 -8.75 -7.48
N GLU A 266 -5.20 -8.44 -6.19
CA GLU A 266 -4.24 -7.49 -5.63
C GLU A 266 -2.80 -8.00 -5.72
N LEU A 267 -2.57 -9.29 -5.43
CA LEU A 267 -1.27 -9.92 -5.65
C LEU A 267 -0.85 -9.89 -7.13
N LEU A 268 -1.78 -10.03 -8.09
CA LEU A 268 -1.46 -9.89 -9.52
C LEU A 268 -0.97 -8.47 -9.86
N LYS A 269 -1.53 -7.44 -9.22
CA LYS A 269 -1.03 -6.06 -9.38
C LYS A 269 0.35 -5.90 -8.78
N GLN A 270 0.59 -6.46 -7.59
CA GLN A 270 1.91 -6.46 -6.97
C GLN A 270 2.95 -7.20 -7.83
N TYR A 271 2.56 -8.31 -8.45
CA TYR A 271 3.42 -9.07 -9.36
C TYR A 271 3.78 -8.26 -10.61
N ARG A 272 2.84 -7.46 -11.14
CA ARG A 272 3.11 -6.51 -12.23
C ARG A 272 4.09 -5.42 -11.81
N ILE A 273 3.97 -4.88 -10.59
CA ILE A 273 4.90 -3.88 -10.06
C ILE A 273 6.30 -4.50 -9.94
N TRP A 274 6.40 -5.70 -9.36
CA TRP A 274 7.66 -6.45 -9.25
C TRP A 274 8.30 -6.72 -10.63
N ALA A 275 7.49 -7.01 -11.64
CA ALA A 275 7.95 -7.23 -13.02
C ALA A 275 8.40 -5.96 -13.78
N GLY A 276 8.57 -4.81 -13.09
CA GLY A 276 8.98 -3.54 -13.69
C GLY A 276 7.84 -2.73 -14.28
N GLU A 277 6.62 -2.93 -13.78
CA GLU A 277 5.40 -2.19 -14.12
C GLU A 277 5.11 -2.07 -15.64
N PRO A 278 5.15 -3.17 -16.42
CA PRO A 278 4.86 -3.11 -17.84
C PRO A 278 3.44 -2.54 -18.09
N SER A 279 3.29 -1.71 -19.12
CA SER A 279 1.99 -1.17 -19.50
C SER A 279 1.03 -2.29 -19.93
N TYR A 280 -0.29 -2.09 -19.81
CA TYR A 280 -1.25 -3.12 -20.24
C TYR A 280 -1.11 -3.50 -21.72
N ARG A 281 -0.76 -2.53 -22.58
CA ARG A 281 -0.49 -2.79 -24.01
C ARG A 281 0.76 -3.65 -24.19
N GLU A 282 1.79 -3.42 -23.39
CA GLU A 282 3.02 -4.20 -23.41
C GLU A 282 2.79 -5.63 -22.91
N ILE A 283 2.00 -5.81 -21.84
CA ILE A 283 1.61 -7.14 -21.35
C ILE A 283 0.84 -7.91 -22.42
N VAL A 284 -0.10 -7.27 -23.11
CA VAL A 284 -0.87 -7.89 -24.21
C VAL A 284 0.03 -8.30 -25.38
N ARG A 285 0.97 -7.42 -25.76
CA ARG A 285 1.98 -7.70 -26.79
C ARG A 285 2.81 -8.92 -26.41
N ARG A 286 3.31 -8.96 -25.17
CA ARG A 286 4.08 -10.08 -24.62
C ARG A 286 3.25 -11.35 -24.56
N ALA A 287 1.98 -11.28 -24.16
CA ALA A 287 1.04 -12.40 -24.14
C ALA A 287 0.57 -12.85 -25.54
N ARG A 288 1.22 -12.41 -26.62
CA ARG A 288 0.87 -12.72 -28.02
C ARG A 288 -0.61 -12.44 -28.35
N ASN A 289 -1.15 -11.34 -27.82
CA ASN A 289 -2.55 -10.93 -27.99
C ASN A 289 -3.58 -11.99 -27.54
N ALA A 290 -3.25 -12.82 -26.54
CA ALA A 290 -4.19 -13.79 -25.97
C ALA A 290 -5.45 -13.16 -25.33
N PHE A 291 -5.40 -11.86 -25.00
CA PHE A 291 -6.52 -11.08 -24.47
C PHE A 291 -6.36 -9.59 -24.85
N GLY A 292 -7.45 -8.83 -24.82
CA GLY A 292 -7.43 -7.39 -25.08
C GLY A 292 -6.91 -6.57 -23.88
N ALA A 293 -6.33 -5.40 -24.14
CA ALA A 293 -5.87 -4.50 -23.07
C ALA A 293 -7.03 -4.00 -22.18
N SER A 294 -8.22 -3.82 -22.76
CA SER A 294 -9.45 -3.51 -22.02
C SER A 294 -9.85 -4.67 -21.10
N THR A 295 -9.79 -5.92 -21.58
CA THR A 295 -10.08 -7.13 -20.80
C THR A 295 -9.13 -7.28 -19.63
N LEU A 296 -7.83 -7.02 -19.84
CA LEU A 296 -6.84 -7.07 -18.76
C LEU A 296 -7.09 -5.99 -17.71
N CYS A 297 -7.36 -4.75 -18.15
CA CYS A 297 -7.68 -3.64 -17.26
C CYS A 297 -8.93 -3.92 -16.42
N GLU A 298 -9.97 -4.49 -17.03
CA GLU A 298 -11.20 -4.88 -16.34
C GLU A 298 -10.96 -6.00 -15.34
N ALA A 299 -10.23 -7.06 -15.74
CA ALA A 299 -9.92 -8.19 -14.87
C ALA A 299 -9.15 -7.75 -13.61
N LEU A 300 -8.20 -6.82 -13.75
CA LEU A 300 -7.42 -6.29 -12.62
C LEU A 300 -8.16 -5.25 -11.77
N LYS A 301 -9.28 -4.70 -12.25
CA LYS A 301 -10.17 -3.82 -11.48
C LYS A 301 -11.28 -4.59 -10.76
N SER A 302 -11.62 -5.77 -11.27
CA SER A 302 -12.69 -6.59 -10.71
C SER A 302 -12.28 -7.24 -9.38
N SER A 303 -13.25 -7.47 -8.50
CA SER A 303 -13.11 -8.27 -7.28
C SER A 303 -13.36 -9.77 -7.53
N HIS A 304 -13.55 -10.16 -8.79
CA HIS A 304 -13.83 -11.53 -9.20
C HIS A 304 -12.57 -12.25 -9.66
N LEU A 305 -12.58 -13.58 -9.54
CA LEU A 305 -11.45 -14.40 -9.94
C LEU A 305 -11.30 -14.39 -11.48
N PRO A 306 -10.19 -13.88 -12.05
CA PRO A 306 -9.99 -13.90 -13.50
C PRO A 306 -9.89 -15.34 -14.03
N PRO A 307 -10.17 -15.60 -15.32
CA PRO A 307 -10.05 -16.94 -15.87
C PRO A 307 -8.60 -17.46 -15.85
N GLU A 308 -8.37 -18.75 -15.58
CA GLU A 308 -7.03 -19.38 -15.47
C GLU A 308 -6.15 -19.09 -16.69
N LYS A 309 -6.73 -19.14 -17.90
CA LYS A 309 -6.00 -18.84 -19.14
C LYS A 309 -5.43 -17.41 -19.15
N LEU A 310 -6.16 -16.43 -18.61
CA LEU A 310 -5.70 -15.05 -18.49
C LEU A 310 -4.57 -14.95 -17.48
N VAL A 311 -4.73 -15.58 -16.31
CA VAL A 311 -3.70 -15.59 -15.24
C VAL A 311 -2.39 -16.16 -15.77
N ARG A 312 -2.43 -17.32 -16.44
CA ARG A 312 -1.23 -17.95 -17.01
C ARG A 312 -0.55 -17.07 -18.05
N ALA A 313 -1.32 -16.52 -18.98
CA ALA A 313 -0.78 -15.63 -20.03
C ALA A 313 -0.23 -14.31 -19.45
N PHE A 314 -0.84 -13.81 -18.37
CA PHE A 314 -0.35 -12.63 -17.65
C PHE A 314 0.98 -12.88 -16.93
N VAL A 315 1.08 -13.97 -16.17
CA VAL A 315 2.31 -14.34 -15.44
C VAL A 315 3.46 -14.56 -16.43
N TRP A 316 3.19 -15.24 -17.54
CA TRP A 316 4.16 -15.44 -18.61
C TRP A 316 4.61 -14.11 -19.26
N ALA A 317 3.67 -13.19 -19.52
CA ALA A 317 3.96 -11.87 -20.07
C ALA A 317 4.76 -10.96 -19.11
N CYS A 318 4.70 -11.23 -17.81
CA CYS A 318 5.48 -10.57 -16.77
C CYS A 318 6.83 -11.27 -16.51
N SER A 319 7.32 -12.07 -17.46
CA SER A 319 8.57 -12.84 -17.35
C SER A 319 8.59 -13.83 -16.17
N GLY A 320 7.43 -14.38 -15.80
CA GLY A 320 7.35 -15.43 -14.79
C GLY A 320 7.98 -16.74 -15.25
N SER A 321 8.61 -17.44 -14.31
CA SER A 321 9.15 -18.78 -14.50
C SER A 321 8.05 -19.84 -14.53
N GLU A 322 8.40 -21.07 -14.90
CA GLU A 322 7.46 -22.20 -14.84
C GLU A 322 6.99 -22.49 -13.41
N GLU A 323 7.86 -22.28 -12.41
CA GLU A 323 7.52 -22.38 -10.99
C GLU A 323 6.45 -21.36 -10.60
N ASP A 324 6.53 -20.13 -11.13
CA ASP A 324 5.51 -19.10 -10.89
C ASP A 324 4.19 -19.49 -11.52
N LEU A 325 4.21 -19.97 -12.76
CA LEU A 325 3.00 -20.44 -13.42
C LEU A 325 2.32 -21.54 -12.59
N GLN A 326 3.09 -22.46 -12.01
CA GLN A 326 2.55 -23.51 -11.13
C GLN A 326 2.00 -22.94 -9.82
N ALA A 327 2.71 -22.01 -9.16
CA ALA A 327 2.27 -21.39 -7.92
C ALA A 327 0.96 -20.60 -8.12
N TRP A 328 0.91 -19.76 -9.15
CA TRP A 328 -0.26 -18.97 -9.53
C TRP A 328 -1.45 -19.84 -9.95
N THR A 329 -1.21 -20.91 -10.71
CA THR A 329 -2.27 -21.85 -11.11
C THR A 329 -2.81 -22.64 -9.91
N THR A 330 -1.93 -23.06 -9.00
CA THR A 330 -2.31 -23.76 -7.76
C THR A 330 -3.15 -22.86 -6.85
N ALA A 331 -2.72 -21.62 -6.61
CA ALA A 331 -3.47 -20.63 -5.85
C ALA A 331 -4.85 -20.37 -6.46
N TRP A 332 -4.91 -20.22 -7.78
CA TRP A 332 -6.15 -20.04 -8.51
C TRP A 332 -7.13 -21.21 -8.33
N ARG A 333 -6.65 -22.46 -8.44
CA ARG A 333 -7.47 -23.67 -8.23
C ARG A 333 -8.00 -23.74 -6.81
N ARG A 334 -7.17 -23.44 -5.81
CA ARG A 334 -7.57 -23.40 -4.39
C ARG A 334 -8.71 -22.42 -4.15
N LEU A 335 -8.62 -21.22 -4.72
CA LEU A 335 -9.67 -20.20 -4.58
C LEU A 335 -10.94 -20.61 -5.33
N ARG A 336 -10.84 -21.13 -6.55
CA ARG A 336 -12.01 -21.58 -7.32
C ARG A 336 -12.76 -22.72 -6.61
N MET A 337 -12.05 -23.68 -6.02
CA MET A 337 -12.67 -24.77 -5.26
C MET A 337 -13.41 -24.27 -4.02
N LYS A 338 -12.87 -23.28 -3.31
CA LYS A 338 -13.56 -22.65 -2.16
C LYS A 338 -14.81 -21.88 -2.58
N HIS A 339 -14.77 -21.20 -3.74
CA HIS A 339 -15.87 -20.36 -4.24
C HIS A 339 -16.92 -21.12 -5.07
N GLN A 340 -16.73 -22.41 -5.35
CA GLN A 340 -17.78 -23.28 -5.94
C GLN A 340 -18.78 -23.80 -4.90
N ARG A 341 -18.46 -23.73 -3.60
CA ARG A 341 -19.35 -24.18 -2.51
C ARG A 341 -20.65 -23.37 -2.30
N PRO A 342 -20.83 -22.09 -2.71
CA PRO A 342 -22.09 -21.38 -2.51
C PRO A 342 -23.12 -21.47 -3.66
N GLN A 343 -22.81 -22.05 -4.83
CA GLN A 343 -23.75 -22.04 -5.98
C GLN A 343 -24.65 -23.29 -6.07
N ASN A 344 -24.30 -24.40 -5.43
CA ASN A 344 -25.14 -25.62 -5.46
C ASN A 344 -26.25 -25.65 -4.39
N GLU A 345 -26.18 -24.82 -3.34
CA GLU A 345 -27.27 -24.68 -2.36
C GLU A 345 -28.37 -23.73 -2.85
N THR A 346 -28.06 -22.76 -3.73
CA THR A 346 -29.05 -21.81 -4.24
C THR A 346 -29.94 -22.40 -5.35
N MET A 347 -29.50 -23.45 -6.07
CA MET A 347 -30.35 -24.16 -7.03
C MET A 347 -31.17 -25.30 -6.40
N ALA A 348 -30.71 -25.91 -5.31
CA ALA A 348 -31.47 -26.94 -4.58
C ALA A 348 -32.72 -26.36 -3.89
N ALA A 349 -32.69 -25.09 -3.47
CA ALA A 349 -33.84 -24.42 -2.85
C ALA A 349 -34.94 -23.96 -3.84
N VAL A 350 -34.69 -23.97 -5.15
CA VAL A 350 -35.66 -23.51 -6.17
C VAL A 350 -36.36 -24.66 -6.88
N THR A 351 -35.94 -25.92 -6.67
CA THR A 351 -36.57 -27.12 -7.25
C THR A 351 -37.50 -27.80 -6.26
N ALA A 352 -38.39 -27.02 -5.65
CA ALA A 352 -39.55 -27.54 -4.92
C ALA A 352 -40.76 -26.69 -5.32
N LEU A 353 -41.19 -26.82 -6.58
CA LEU A 353 -42.54 -26.46 -6.98
C LEU A 353 -43.47 -27.66 -6.69
N PRO A 354 -44.68 -27.42 -6.16
CA PRO A 354 -45.64 -28.46 -5.87
C PRO A 354 -46.32 -28.90 -7.18
N ILE A 355 -46.43 -30.21 -7.38
CA ILE A 355 -47.31 -30.81 -8.37
C ILE A 355 -48.49 -31.44 -7.61
N ASP A 356 -49.69 -31.08 -8.07
CA ASP A 356 -51.01 -31.25 -7.50
C ASP A 356 -51.55 -32.69 -7.33
N GLN A 357 -52.74 -32.75 -6.68
CA GLN A 357 -53.86 -33.72 -6.80
C GLN A 357 -53.88 -34.89 -5.79
N GLU A 358 -55.00 -35.38 -5.24
CA GLU A 358 -56.45 -35.18 -5.40
C GLU A 358 -57.18 -35.91 -4.24
N ALA A 359 -58.46 -35.61 -4.01
CA ALA A 359 -59.34 -36.20 -2.99
C ALA A 359 -59.60 -37.72 -3.17
N PRO A 360 -60.17 -38.42 -2.16
CA PRO A 360 -61.63 -38.52 -2.00
C PRO A 360 -62.06 -38.36 -0.52
N GLY A 361 -63.26 -37.94 -0.12
CA GLY A 361 -64.58 -38.30 -0.62
C GLY A 361 -65.31 -39.17 0.42
N VAL A 362 -66.32 -38.58 1.08
CA VAL A 362 -67.53 -39.20 1.66
C VAL A 362 -67.43 -39.92 3.02
N ALA A 363 -68.16 -39.39 4.02
CA ALA A 363 -69.29 -40.04 4.73
C ALA A 363 -69.40 -39.56 6.20
N GLY A 364 -70.60 -39.13 6.62
CA GLY A 364 -70.97 -38.99 8.03
C GLY A 364 -71.80 -37.76 8.33
#